data_AF-A0A3A5WHE7-F1
#
_entry.id   AF-A0A3A5WHE7-F1
#
_cell.length_a   1.000
_cell.length_b   1.000
_cell.length_c   1.000
_cell.angle_alpha   90.00
_cell.angle_beta   90.00
_cell.angle_gamma   90.00
#
_symmetry.space_group_name_H-M   'P 1'
#
loop_
_entity.id
_entity.type
_entity.pdbx_description
1 polymer ?
#
loop_
_entity_poly.entity_id
_entity_poly.type
_entity_poly.pdbx_seq_one_letter_code
_entity_poly.pdbx_strand_id
1 'polypeptide(L)'
;MFKPPFMSEADALDHIVDWIAAIAEDADEISINPMNIQGGTVIDRLHRARQYRPPWLWSLVEMIRRAHPIVHPEGGVNGDADQISRLIVHPTAGGRVRGSHNCGSCDADVVAAIERYAVSGDLMEFDGLSCACEARWAADLELERALPAPLGLSPSRRAPAAERLRAP
;
A
#
# COMPACT_ATOMS: atom_id res chain seq x y z
N MET A 1 1.49 0.41 -10.88
CA MET A 1 2.22 -0.54 -9.99
C MET A 1 2.57 0.21 -8.72
N PHE A 2 2.26 -0.35 -7.55
CA PHE A 2 2.51 0.33 -6.28
C PHE A 2 3.88 -0.06 -5.69
N LYS A 3 4.69 0.95 -5.37
CA LYS A 3 6.06 0.85 -4.83
C LYS A 3 7.03 -0.02 -5.64
N PRO A 4 7.35 0.40 -6.89
CA PRO A 4 8.42 -0.22 -7.67
C PRO A 4 9.78 -0.13 -6.95
N PRO A 5 10.79 -0.90 -7.38
CA PRO A 5 12.15 -0.72 -6.86
C PRO A 5 12.64 0.71 -7.08
N PHE A 6 13.49 1.18 -6.16
CA PHE A 6 14.06 2.54 -6.16
C PHE A 6 13.06 3.67 -5.90
N MET A 7 11.95 3.35 -5.24
CA MET A 7 10.95 4.33 -4.80
C MET A 7 10.63 4.09 -3.32
N SER A 8 10.54 5.17 -2.55
CA SER A 8 10.09 5.10 -1.16
C SER A 8 8.60 4.72 -1.08
N GLU A 9 8.13 4.33 0.11
CA GLU A 9 6.71 4.08 0.33
C GLU A 9 5.89 5.37 0.22
N ALA A 10 6.43 6.47 0.76
CA ALA A 10 5.79 7.79 0.70
C ALA A 10 5.65 8.28 -0.74
N ASP A 11 6.72 8.26 -1.54
CA ASP A 11 6.67 8.67 -2.94
C ASP A 11 5.71 7.77 -3.74
N ALA A 12 5.70 6.47 -3.46
CA ALA A 12 4.79 5.54 -4.13
C ALA A 12 3.32 5.85 -3.83
N LEU A 13 3.00 6.22 -2.59
CA LEU A 13 1.66 6.61 -2.18
C LEU A 13 1.24 7.94 -2.82
N ASP A 14 2.11 8.95 -2.77
CA ASP A 14 1.76 10.29 -3.25
C ASP A 14 1.66 10.29 -4.80
N HIS A 15 2.64 9.69 -5.50
CA HIS A 15 2.63 9.62 -6.97
C HIS A 15 1.48 8.78 -7.55
N ILE A 16 1.09 7.67 -6.90
CA ILE A 16 0.01 6.84 -7.46
C ILE A 16 -1.34 7.54 -7.35
N VAL A 17 -1.57 8.33 -6.29
CA VAL A 17 -2.80 9.10 -6.12
C VAL A 17 -2.86 10.21 -7.16
N ASP A 18 -1.75 10.94 -7.37
CA ASP A 18 -1.65 11.95 -8.42
C ASP A 18 -1.86 11.34 -9.82
N TRP A 19 -1.30 10.16 -10.05
CA TRP A 19 -1.49 9.43 -11.32
C TRP A 19 -2.94 8.97 -11.52
N ILE A 20 -3.62 8.49 -10.47
CA ILE A 20 -5.05 8.14 -10.53
C ILE A 20 -5.87 9.39 -10.87
N ALA A 21 -5.61 10.52 -10.21
CA ALA A 21 -6.27 11.80 -10.50
C ALA A 21 -6.13 12.21 -11.97
N ALA A 22 -4.95 11.99 -12.56
CA ALA A 22 -4.65 12.37 -13.93
C ALA A 22 -5.30 11.46 -14.99
N ILE A 23 -5.73 10.24 -14.64
CA ILE A 23 -6.20 9.25 -15.62
C ILE A 23 -7.62 8.74 -15.38
N ALA A 24 -8.24 9.07 -14.24
CA ALA A 24 -9.55 8.53 -13.85
C ALA A 24 -10.63 8.78 -14.92
N GLU A 25 -10.70 9.97 -15.51
CA GLU A 25 -11.70 10.30 -16.54
C GLU A 25 -11.47 9.57 -17.88
N ASP A 26 -10.24 9.11 -18.15
CA ASP A 26 -9.84 8.49 -19.40
C ASP A 26 -9.82 6.95 -19.35
N ALA A 27 -10.08 6.35 -18.17
CA ALA A 27 -9.94 4.92 -17.95
C ALA A 27 -11.17 4.30 -17.28
N ASP A 28 -11.79 3.32 -17.93
CA ASP A 28 -12.92 2.57 -17.34
C ASP A 28 -12.53 1.81 -16.06
N GLU A 29 -11.29 1.30 -16.01
CA GLU A 29 -10.77 0.53 -14.89
C GLU A 29 -9.27 0.82 -14.66
N ILE A 30 -8.91 1.04 -13.40
CA ILE A 30 -7.53 1.26 -12.95
C ILE A 30 -7.11 0.11 -12.04
N SER A 31 -6.16 -0.70 -12.51
CA SER A 31 -5.59 -1.81 -11.73
C SER A 31 -4.27 -1.43 -11.08
N ILE A 32 -4.27 -1.35 -9.75
CA ILE A 32 -3.06 -1.13 -8.95
C ILE A 32 -2.58 -2.47 -8.39
N ASN A 33 -1.42 -2.90 -8.88
CA ASN A 33 -0.74 -4.10 -8.40
C ASN A 33 0.40 -3.72 -7.44
N PRO A 34 0.28 -4.07 -6.15
CA PRO A 34 1.36 -3.90 -5.19
C PRO A 34 2.53 -4.84 -5.45
N MET A 35 3.75 -4.32 -5.31
CA MET A 35 4.94 -5.12 -5.54
C MET A 35 5.09 -6.28 -4.54
N ASN A 36 5.40 -7.45 -5.08
CA ASN A 36 5.87 -8.62 -4.32
C ASN A 36 7.30 -9.00 -4.75
N ILE A 37 7.94 -9.86 -3.96
CA ILE A 37 9.34 -10.22 -4.14
C ILE A 37 9.44 -11.61 -4.74
N GLN A 38 9.73 -11.67 -6.03
CA GLN A 38 10.00 -12.90 -6.77
C GLN A 38 11.48 -13.27 -6.70
N GLY A 39 11.77 -14.57 -6.56
CA GLY A 39 13.13 -15.08 -6.43
C GLY A 39 13.99 -14.79 -7.66
N GLY A 40 15.29 -14.50 -7.45
CA GLY A 40 16.24 -14.28 -8.54
C GLY A 40 16.13 -12.91 -9.24
N THR A 41 15.26 -12.03 -8.76
CA THR A 41 15.12 -10.65 -9.26
C THR A 41 16.06 -9.67 -8.56
N VAL A 42 16.23 -8.47 -9.13
CA VAL A 42 16.96 -7.37 -8.46
C VAL A 42 16.36 -7.05 -7.09
N ILE A 43 15.03 -7.10 -6.99
CA ILE A 43 14.30 -6.83 -5.75
C ILE A 43 14.61 -7.90 -4.70
N ASP A 44 14.75 -9.17 -5.09
CA ASP A 44 15.16 -10.23 -4.17
C ASP A 44 16.54 -9.96 -3.57
N ARG A 45 17.48 -9.41 -4.36
CA ARG A 45 18.81 -9.00 -3.86
C ARG A 45 18.71 -7.84 -2.87
N LEU A 46 17.97 -6.79 -3.22
CA LEU A 46 17.74 -5.63 -2.34
C LEU A 46 17.05 -6.05 -1.03
N HIS A 47 16.07 -6.94 -1.11
CA HIS A 47 15.37 -7.43 0.07
C HIS A 47 16.28 -8.25 1.00
N ARG A 48 17.08 -9.16 0.45
CA ARG A 48 18.08 -9.93 1.23
C ARG A 48 19.12 -9.02 1.89
N ALA A 49 19.46 -7.91 1.24
CA ALA A 49 20.34 -6.88 1.77
C ALA A 49 19.66 -5.91 2.77
N ARG A 50 18.37 -6.12 3.11
CA ARG A 50 17.56 -5.23 3.95
C ARG A 50 17.48 -3.78 3.42
N GLN A 51 17.52 -3.63 2.10
CA GLN A 51 17.42 -2.35 1.38
C GLN A 51 16.06 -2.15 0.69
N TYR A 52 15.23 -3.18 0.66
CA TYR A 52 13.86 -3.09 0.16
C TYR A 52 12.90 -3.94 1.00
N ARG A 53 11.70 -3.41 1.19
CA ARG A 53 10.56 -4.11 1.80
C ARG A 53 9.33 -3.97 0.89
N PRO A 54 8.46 -5.00 0.81
CA PRO A 54 7.18 -4.85 0.14
C PRO A 54 6.32 -3.72 0.74
N PRO A 55 5.29 -3.25 0.03
CA PRO A 55 4.37 -2.23 0.52
C PRO A 55 3.78 -2.55 1.89
N TRP A 56 3.45 -1.53 2.67
CA TRP A 56 2.51 -1.69 3.76
C TRP A 56 1.12 -1.93 3.20
N LEU A 57 0.32 -2.75 3.87
CA LEU A 57 -1.11 -2.81 3.55
C LEU A 57 -1.80 -1.50 3.94
N TRP A 58 -1.35 -0.84 5.02
CA TRP A 58 -1.84 0.49 5.40
C TRP A 58 -1.64 1.55 4.31
N SER A 59 -0.52 1.52 3.57
CA SER A 59 -0.35 2.42 2.42
C SER A 59 -1.36 2.15 1.31
N LEU A 60 -1.75 0.89 1.10
CA LEU A 60 -2.78 0.56 0.10
C LEU A 60 -4.16 1.04 0.56
N VAL A 61 -4.49 0.88 1.85
CA VAL A 61 -5.73 1.41 2.43
C VAL A 61 -5.77 2.94 2.31
N GLU A 62 -4.68 3.62 2.66
CA GLU A 62 -4.56 5.07 2.56
C GLU A 62 -4.65 5.56 1.11
N MET A 63 -3.99 4.86 0.18
CA MET A 63 -4.11 5.13 -1.25
C MET A 63 -5.58 5.02 -1.71
N ILE A 64 -6.28 3.96 -1.32
CA ILE A 64 -7.68 3.76 -1.66
C ILE A 64 -8.53 4.90 -1.09
N ARG A 65 -8.35 5.27 0.19
CA ARG A 65 -9.08 6.37 0.83
C ARG A 65 -8.89 7.71 0.11
N ARG A 66 -7.69 8.00 -0.38
CA ARG A 66 -7.40 9.23 -1.14
C ARG A 66 -7.90 9.17 -2.58
N ALA A 67 -7.85 8.01 -3.20
CA ALA A 67 -8.28 7.81 -4.58
C ALA A 67 -9.80 7.68 -4.72
N HIS A 68 -10.49 7.20 -3.70
CA HIS A 68 -11.92 6.92 -3.77
C HIS A 68 -12.77 8.16 -4.13
N PRO A 69 -12.58 9.35 -3.51
CA PRO A 69 -13.29 10.57 -3.91
C PRO A 69 -12.99 11.05 -5.33
N ILE A 70 -11.91 10.55 -5.95
CA ILE A 70 -11.56 10.86 -7.34
C ILE A 70 -12.39 9.99 -8.28
N VAL A 71 -12.57 8.71 -7.94
CA VAL A 71 -13.29 7.74 -8.78
C VAL A 71 -14.79 7.66 -8.48
N HIS A 72 -15.20 8.16 -7.32
CA HIS A 72 -16.58 8.31 -6.83
C HIS A 72 -16.75 9.67 -6.15
N PRO A 73 -16.95 10.77 -6.90
CA PRO A 73 -16.99 12.13 -6.37
C PRO A 73 -18.13 12.41 -5.39
N GLU A 74 -19.22 11.65 -5.46
CA GLU A 74 -20.36 11.77 -4.54
C GLU A 74 -20.26 10.77 -3.37
N GLY A 75 -19.19 9.96 -3.31
CA GLY A 75 -18.96 8.95 -2.29
C GLY A 75 -19.81 7.68 -2.47
N GLY A 76 -20.21 7.40 -3.71
CA GLY A 76 -20.91 6.18 -4.09
C GLY A 76 -20.02 4.94 -4.05
N VAL A 77 -20.56 3.84 -4.60
CA VAL A 77 -19.90 2.53 -4.66
C VAL A 77 -19.83 2.03 -6.11
N ASN A 78 -19.14 0.91 -6.34
CA ASN A 78 -19.01 0.38 -7.70
C ASN A 78 -20.40 0.06 -8.29
N GLY A 79 -20.71 0.65 -9.44
CA GLY A 79 -21.99 0.53 -10.14
C GLY A 79 -22.91 1.74 -10.00
N ASP A 80 -22.60 2.68 -9.11
CA ASP A 80 -23.36 3.92 -8.96
C ASP A 80 -23.13 4.89 -10.13
N ALA A 81 -24.01 5.88 -10.25
CA ALA A 81 -24.00 6.85 -11.35
C ALA A 81 -22.82 7.84 -11.28
N ASP A 82 -22.23 8.03 -10.09
CA ASP A 82 -21.06 8.87 -9.87
C ASP A 82 -19.72 8.14 -10.12
N GLN A 83 -19.76 6.85 -10.46
CA GLN A 83 -18.56 6.10 -10.78
C GLN A 83 -17.90 6.65 -12.05
N ILE A 84 -16.74 7.31 -11.89
CA ILE A 84 -15.88 7.75 -12.99
C ILE A 84 -15.03 6.59 -13.50
N SER A 85 -14.45 5.80 -12.59
CA SER A 85 -13.56 4.68 -12.94
C SER A 85 -13.63 3.60 -11.87
N ARG A 86 -13.37 2.34 -12.26
CA ARG A 86 -13.27 1.25 -11.28
C ARG A 86 -11.84 1.12 -10.76
N LEU A 87 -11.62 1.34 -9.47
CA LEU A 87 -10.32 1.09 -8.83
C LEU A 87 -10.20 -0.35 -8.32
N ILE A 88 -9.25 -1.11 -8.87
CA ILE A 88 -8.95 -2.48 -8.44
C ILE A 88 -7.58 -2.55 -7.79
N VAL A 89 -7.54 -3.07 -6.56
CA VAL A 89 -6.30 -3.31 -5.82
C VAL A 89 -6.26 -4.77 -5.38
N HIS A 90 -5.25 -5.51 -5.82
CA HIS A 90 -5.10 -6.92 -5.43
C HIS A 90 -3.69 -7.21 -4.92
N PRO A 91 -3.47 -7.24 -3.59
CA PRO A 91 -2.16 -7.52 -3.01
C PRO A 91 -1.82 -9.02 -3.13
N THR A 92 -1.21 -9.43 -4.25
CA THR A 92 -0.73 -10.81 -4.42
C THR A 92 0.24 -11.20 -3.31
N ALA A 93 -0.01 -12.35 -2.68
CA ALA A 93 0.70 -12.79 -1.47
C ALA A 93 0.58 -11.81 -0.28
N GLY A 94 -0.55 -11.09 -0.19
CA GLY A 94 -0.90 -10.23 0.94
C GLY A 94 -0.72 -10.93 2.29
N GLY A 95 -0.16 -10.21 3.25
CA GLY A 95 0.16 -10.72 4.59
C GLY A 95 1.36 -11.67 4.67
N ARG A 96 2.04 -11.97 3.55
CA ARG A 96 3.29 -12.74 3.56
C ARG A 96 4.49 -11.80 3.63
N VAL A 97 5.60 -12.27 4.21
CA VAL A 97 6.84 -11.48 4.35
C VAL A 97 7.37 -10.94 3.02
N ARG A 98 7.12 -11.66 1.92
CA ARG A 98 7.55 -11.30 0.56
C ARG A 98 6.47 -10.62 -0.28
N GLY A 99 5.28 -10.39 0.27
CA GLY A 99 4.19 -9.61 -0.34
C GLY A 99 3.83 -8.42 0.56
N SER A 100 2.83 -7.63 0.16
CA SER A 100 2.36 -6.49 0.95
C SER A 100 1.90 -6.94 2.34
N HIS A 101 2.42 -6.35 3.40
CA HIS A 101 2.13 -6.81 4.77
C HIS A 101 2.36 -5.73 5.83
N ASN A 102 1.68 -5.82 6.98
CA ASN A 102 1.89 -4.94 8.12
C ASN A 102 2.77 -5.63 9.18
N CYS A 103 2.27 -5.77 10.41
CA CYS A 103 2.99 -6.42 11.50
C CYS A 103 2.74 -7.94 11.59
N GLY A 104 1.81 -8.48 10.81
CA GLY A 104 1.43 -9.88 10.85
C GLY A 104 0.12 -10.17 11.59
N SER A 105 -0.24 -9.38 12.61
CA SER A 105 -1.46 -9.65 13.40
C SER A 105 -2.73 -9.10 12.76
N CYS A 106 -2.66 -7.96 12.06
CA CYS A 106 -3.80 -7.37 11.34
C CYS A 106 -3.83 -7.69 9.85
N ASP A 107 -2.81 -8.41 9.34
CA ASP A 107 -2.60 -8.54 7.91
C ASP A 107 -3.77 -9.24 7.19
N ALA A 108 -4.33 -10.29 7.80
CA ALA A 108 -5.44 -11.05 7.21
C ALA A 108 -6.70 -10.18 7.05
N ASP A 109 -7.06 -9.44 8.09
CA ASP A 109 -8.25 -8.58 8.09
C ASP A 109 -8.12 -7.43 7.09
N VAL A 110 -6.94 -6.80 7.04
CA VAL A 110 -6.67 -5.70 6.12
C VAL A 110 -6.63 -6.18 4.66
N VAL A 111 -6.01 -7.34 4.37
CA VAL A 111 -6.04 -7.93 3.02
C VAL A 111 -7.48 -8.21 2.59
N ALA A 112 -8.27 -8.85 3.46
CA ALA A 112 -9.66 -9.17 3.15
C ALA A 112 -10.50 -7.91 2.91
N ALA A 113 -10.28 -6.83 3.67
CA ALA A 113 -10.95 -5.55 3.43
C ALA A 113 -10.60 -4.93 2.08
N ILE A 114 -9.31 -4.94 1.69
CA ILE A 114 -8.89 -4.45 0.37
C ILE A 114 -9.55 -5.27 -0.76
N GLU A 115 -9.62 -6.60 -0.61
CA GLU A 115 -10.26 -7.47 -1.59
C GLU A 115 -11.78 -7.25 -1.68
N ARG A 116 -12.45 -7.00 -0.54
CA ARG A 116 -13.88 -6.64 -0.53
C ARG A 116 -14.11 -5.28 -1.20
N TYR A 117 -13.30 -4.27 -0.90
CA TYR A 117 -13.35 -2.97 -1.58
C TYR A 117 -13.19 -3.09 -3.09
N ALA A 118 -12.29 -3.95 -3.59
CA ALA A 118 -12.11 -4.13 -5.04
C ALA A 118 -13.39 -4.65 -5.76
N VAL A 119 -14.30 -5.26 -5.01
CA VAL A 119 -15.62 -5.69 -5.48
C VAL A 119 -16.65 -4.60 -5.21
N SER A 120 -16.83 -4.19 -3.95
CA SER A 120 -17.90 -3.28 -3.53
C SER A 120 -17.66 -1.83 -3.95
N GLY A 121 -16.42 -1.36 -3.91
CA GLY A 121 -16.07 0.06 -4.03
C GLY A 121 -16.40 0.87 -2.79
N ASP A 122 -16.72 0.24 -1.66
CA ASP A 122 -17.23 0.90 -0.46
C ASP A 122 -16.15 1.12 0.60
N LEU A 123 -15.92 2.38 1.01
CA LEU A 123 -14.95 2.71 2.06
C LEU A 123 -15.30 2.14 3.44
N MET A 124 -16.57 1.79 3.69
CA MET A 124 -17.00 1.15 4.95
C MET A 124 -16.35 -0.22 5.15
N GLU A 125 -15.80 -0.85 4.10
CA GLU A 125 -15.03 -2.10 4.21
C GLU A 125 -13.78 -1.97 5.10
N PHE A 126 -13.30 -0.74 5.30
CA PHE A 126 -12.16 -0.42 6.16
C PHE A 126 -12.56 0.00 7.58
N ASP A 127 -13.86 0.10 7.88
CA ASP A 127 -14.33 0.51 9.19
C ASP A 127 -14.02 -0.55 10.25
N GLY A 128 -13.62 -0.10 11.45
CA GLY A 128 -13.23 -0.98 12.54
C GLY A 128 -11.84 -1.61 12.41
N LEU A 129 -11.16 -1.47 11.26
CA LEU A 129 -9.76 -1.84 11.14
C LEU A 129 -8.91 -0.92 12.01
N SER A 130 -8.13 -1.51 12.91
CA SER A 130 -7.17 -0.77 13.72
C SER A 130 -6.03 -1.67 14.15
N CYS A 131 -4.83 -1.11 14.26
CA CYS A 131 -3.70 -1.82 14.83
C CYS A 131 -2.64 -0.83 15.33
N ALA A 132 -1.97 -1.14 16.43
CA ALA A 132 -0.85 -0.33 16.92
C ALA A 132 0.27 -0.13 15.88
N CYS A 133 0.38 -1.01 14.87
CA CYS A 133 1.37 -0.84 13.81
C CYS A 133 1.03 0.26 12.79
N GLU A 134 -0.19 0.79 12.78
CA GLU A 134 -0.59 1.93 11.95
C GLU A 134 0.17 3.20 12.36
N ALA A 135 0.30 3.47 13.66
CA ALA A 135 1.13 4.58 14.15
C ALA A 135 2.60 4.47 13.69
N ARG A 136 3.12 3.24 13.61
CA ARG A 136 4.47 2.99 13.08
C ARG A 136 4.55 3.24 11.58
N TRP A 137 3.56 2.79 10.83
CA TRP A 137 3.46 3.08 9.39
C TRP A 137 3.43 4.59 9.13
N ALA A 138 2.64 5.34 9.89
CA ALA A 138 2.56 6.80 9.77
C ALA A 138 3.92 7.47 10.05
N ALA A 139 4.61 7.05 11.12
CA ALA A 139 5.96 7.54 11.44
C ALA A 139 6.99 7.18 10.35
N ASP A 140 6.92 5.98 9.77
CA ASP A 140 7.77 5.59 8.65
C ASP A 140 7.55 6.53 7.45
N LEU A 141 6.30 6.83 7.09
CA LEU A 141 5.99 7.73 5.97
C LEU A 141 6.47 9.16 6.22
N GLU A 142 6.26 9.68 7.43
CA GLU A 142 6.74 11.01 7.81
C GLU A 142 8.27 11.10 7.70
N LEU A 143 8.97 10.08 8.21
CA LEU A 143 10.43 10.04 8.16
C LEU A 143 10.96 9.86 6.72
N GLU A 144 10.28 9.06 5.88
CA GLU A 144 10.62 8.92 4.45
C GLU A 144 10.45 10.25 3.70
N ARG A 145 9.43 11.05 4.02
CA ARG A 145 9.27 12.40 3.42
C ARG A 145 10.31 13.41 3.92
N ALA A 146 10.75 13.27 5.17
CA ALA A 146 11.70 14.21 5.78
C ALA A 146 13.17 13.94 5.40
N LEU A 147 13.50 12.71 4.99
CA LEU A 147 14.86 12.30 4.65
C LEU A 147 15.01 12.04 3.16
N PRO A 148 16.18 12.31 2.54
CA PRO A 148 16.47 11.90 1.18
C PRO A 148 16.78 10.40 1.13
N ALA A 149 15.77 9.56 1.36
CA ALA A 149 15.86 8.10 1.41
C ALA A 149 15.24 7.49 0.13
N PRO A 150 15.97 7.41 -1.00
CA PRO A 150 15.42 7.00 -2.29
C PRO A 150 14.86 5.56 -2.32
N LEU A 151 15.29 4.70 -1.40
CA LEU A 151 14.77 3.34 -1.24
C LEU A 151 13.72 3.20 -0.12
N GLY A 152 13.38 4.32 0.54
CA GLY A 152 12.60 4.35 1.77
C GLY A 152 13.31 3.67 2.95
N LEU A 153 12.55 3.50 4.03
CA LEU A 153 13.01 2.78 5.22
C LEU A 153 12.82 1.29 4.99
N SER A 154 13.79 0.47 5.39
CA SER A 154 13.72 -0.98 5.26
C SER A 154 13.91 -1.82 6.54
N PRO A 155 13.72 -1.30 7.78
CA PRO A 155 13.77 -2.15 8.96
C PRO A 155 12.61 -3.16 8.96
N SER A 156 12.86 -4.34 9.52
CA SER A 156 11.84 -5.39 9.60
C SER A 156 10.65 -4.95 10.46
N ARG A 157 9.43 -5.05 9.92
CA ARG A 157 8.17 -4.71 10.62
C ARG A 157 7.78 -5.75 11.68
N ARG A 158 8.34 -6.96 11.57
CA ARG A 158 7.99 -8.13 12.40
C ARG A 158 9.10 -8.55 13.36
N ALA A 159 10.30 -7.98 13.23
CA ALA A 159 11.37 -8.24 14.18
C ALA A 159 11.06 -7.62 15.56
N PRO A 160 11.58 -8.19 16.66
CA PRO A 160 11.56 -7.55 17.97
C PRO A 160 12.13 -6.12 17.91
N ALA A 161 11.64 -5.22 18.76
CA ALA A 161 12.08 -3.82 18.75
C ALA A 161 13.60 -3.67 18.95
N ALA A 162 14.19 -4.50 19.81
CA ALA A 162 15.64 -4.51 20.06
C ALA A 162 16.47 -4.89 18.83
N GLU A 163 15.92 -5.69 17.91
CA GLU A 163 16.59 -6.10 16.68
C GLU A 163 16.40 -5.06 15.56
N ARG A 164 15.29 -4.31 15.59
CA ARG A 164 15.02 -3.20 14.66
C ARG A 164 15.93 -2.00 14.87
N LEU A 165 16.34 -1.74 16.11
CA LEU A 165 17.16 -0.58 16.49
C LEU A 165 18.66 -0.82 16.27
N ARG A 166 19.06 -2.05 15.95
CA ARG A 166 20.44 -2.35 15.59
C ARG A 166 20.65 -1.95 14.14
N ALA A 167 21.67 -1.13 13.89
CA ALA A 167 22.13 -0.87 12.53
C ALA A 167 22.43 -2.21 11.83
N PRO A 168 22.12 -2.35 10.52
CA PRO A 168 22.40 -3.56 9.78
C PRO A 168 23.88 -3.95 9.77
#